data_AF-A0A173LG40-F1
#
_entry.id   AF-A0A173LG40-F1
#
_cell.length_a   1.000
_cell.length_b   1.000
_cell.length_c   1.000
_cell.angle_alpha   90.00
_cell.angle_beta   90.00
_cell.angle_gamma   90.00
#
_symmetry.space_group_name_H-M   'P 1'
#
loop_
_entity.id
_entity.type
_entity.pdbx_description
1 polymer ?
#
loop_
_entity_poly.entity_id
_entity_poly.type
_entity_poly.pdbx_seq_one_letter_code
_entity_poly.pdbx_strand_id
1 'polypeptide(L)' 'MDAAYEKRAIAISSNLHPAGFDELMPKTIATATVDRLLHRAHVCQTSGDSVRLSEALAGQGVKPLS' A
#
# COMPACT_ATOMS: atom_id res chain seq x y z
N MET A 1 -4.03 -11.26 19.58
CA MET A 1 -3.87 -11.11 18.12
C MET A 1 -2.79 -12.08 17.66
N ASP A 2 -3.07 -12.92 16.67
CA ASP A 2 -2.06 -13.83 16.10
C ASP A 2 -1.17 -13.11 15.09
N ALA A 3 0.15 -13.30 15.23
CA ALA A 3 1.13 -12.80 14.27
C ALA A 3 1.03 -13.59 12.95
N ALA A 4 0.99 -12.87 11.83
CA ALA A 4 0.77 -13.46 10.50
C ALA A 4 2.06 -13.93 9.80
N TYR A 5 3.21 -13.40 10.20
CA TYR A 5 4.52 -13.71 9.62
C TYR A 5 4.76 -15.22 9.57
N GLU A 6 5.11 -15.75 8.39
CA GLU A 6 5.32 -17.18 8.09
C GLU A 6 4.11 -18.11 8.33
N LYS A 7 2.95 -17.59 8.74
CA LYS A 7 1.73 -18.39 8.98
C LYS A 7 0.67 -18.22 7.91
N ARG A 8 0.61 -17.06 7.24
CA ARG A 8 -0.36 -16.76 6.19
C ARG A 8 0.13 -15.65 5.26
N ALA A 9 -0.39 -15.66 4.03
CA ALA A 9 -0.15 -14.57 3.08
C ALA A 9 -0.93 -13.30 3.47
N ILE A 10 -0.37 -12.14 3.16
CA ILE A 10 -1.01 -10.83 3.30
C ILE A 10 -0.84 -10.07 1.98
N ALA A 11 -1.92 -9.49 1.48
CA ALA A 11 -1.87 -8.51 0.41
C ALA A 11 -1.90 -7.09 1.02
N ILE A 12 -0.95 -6.25 0.62
CA ILE A 12 -0.81 -4.87 1.10
C ILE A 12 -0.70 -3.95 -0.12
N SER A 13 -1.54 -2.92 -0.17
CA SER A 13 -1.37 -1.80 -1.10
C SER A 13 -0.81 -0.60 -0.34
N SER A 14 0.21 0.04 -0.89
CA SER A 14 0.78 1.29 -0.36
C SER A 14 1.10 2.23 -1.52
N ASN A 15 0.96 3.53 -1.27
CA ASN A 15 1.42 4.57 -2.16
C ASN A 15 2.90 4.95 -1.91
N LEU A 16 3.53 4.38 -0.89
CA LEU A 16 4.96 4.53 -0.62
C LEU A 16 5.74 3.35 -1.20
N HIS A 17 6.93 3.62 -1.70
CA HIS A 17 7.89 2.57 -2.01
C HIS A 17 8.25 1.82 -0.70
N PRO A 18 8.49 0.50 -0.71
CA PRO A 18 8.84 -0.24 0.51
C PRO A 18 10.03 0.33 1.30
N ALA A 19 10.95 1.01 0.62
CA ALA A 19 12.08 1.71 1.24
C ALA A 19 11.67 2.86 2.17
N GLY A 20 10.46 3.42 2.02
CA GLY A 20 9.92 4.49 2.88
C GLY A 20 8.94 3.99 3.95
N PHE A 21 8.79 2.67 4.14
CA PHE A 21 7.86 2.13 5.14
C PHE A 21 8.30 2.43 6.58
N ASP A 22 9.59 2.68 6.80
CA ASP A 22 10.13 3.04 8.10
C ASP A 22 9.74 4.47 8.55
N GLU A 23 9.24 5.29 7.64
CA GLU A 23 8.68 6.62 7.94
C GLU A 23 7.30 6.52 8.60
N LEU A 24 6.54 5.46 8.30
CA LEU A 24 5.21 5.22 8.86
C LEU A 24 5.24 4.59 10.26
N MET A 25 6.40 4.12 10.72
CA MET A 25 6.54 3.33 11.94
C MET A 25 7.46 4.02 12.96
N PRO A 26 7.23 3.81 14.27
CA PRO A 26 8.22 4.19 15.29
C PRO A 26 9.57 3.54 14.98
N LYS A 27 10.66 4.33 15.05
CA LYS A 27 12.02 3.88 14.64
C LYS A 27 12.52 2.65 15.41
N THR A 28 11.99 2.40 16.61
CA THR A 28 12.32 1.22 17.43
C THR A 28 11.88 -0.12 16.84
N ILE A 29 10.85 -0.12 15.98
CA ILE A 29 10.28 -1.35 15.39
C ILE A 29 10.27 -1.33 13.85
N ALA A 30 10.56 -0.18 13.25
CA ALA A 30 10.46 0.03 11.81
C ALA A 30 11.25 -1.02 11.00
N THR A 31 12.55 -1.14 11.26
CA THR A 31 13.42 -2.08 10.53
C THR A 31 12.97 -3.52 10.68
N ALA A 32 12.69 -3.98 11.91
CA ALA A 32 12.27 -5.35 12.17
C ALA A 32 10.89 -5.67 11.55
N THR A 33 10.02 -4.68 11.40
CA THR A 33 8.72 -4.86 10.79
C THR A 33 8.82 -4.89 9.27
N VAL A 34 9.61 -3.99 8.66
CA VAL A 34 9.88 -4.00 7.21
C VAL A 34 10.57 -5.28 6.78
N ASP A 35 11.55 -5.77 7.56
CA ASP A 35 12.22 -7.05 7.31
C ASP A 35 11.22 -8.21 7.22
N ARG A 36 10.36 -8.35 8.24
CA ARG A 36 9.31 -9.38 8.26
C ARG A 36 8.34 -9.27 7.09
N LEU A 37 8.00 -8.04 6.66
CA LEU A 37 7.12 -7.84 5.51
C LEU A 37 7.78 -8.25 4.19
N LEU A 38 9.07 -7.96 4.03
CA LEU A 38 9.77 -8.14 2.75
C LEU A 38 10.47 -9.49 2.58
N HIS A 39 10.74 -10.22 3.67
CA HIS A 39 11.52 -11.46 3.64
C HIS A 39 10.95 -12.54 2.68
N ARG A 40 9.64 -12.57 2.45
CA ARG A 40 8.98 -13.43 1.45
C ARG A 40 7.99 -12.66 0.57
N ALA A 41 8.28 -11.39 0.27
CA ALA A 41 7.37 -10.55 -0.49
C ALA A 41 7.57 -10.68 -2.01
N HIS A 42 6.46 -10.61 -2.73
CA HIS A 42 6.43 -10.23 -4.13
C HIS A 42 6.05 -8.74 -4.22
N VAL A 43 6.98 -7.91 -4.69
CA VAL A 43 6.77 -6.47 -4.81
C VAL A 43 6.29 -6.15 -6.22
N CYS A 44 5.09 -5.59 -6.32
CA CYS A 44 4.54 -5.09 -7.57
C CYS A 44 4.46 -3.55 -7.49
N GLN A 45 5.30 -2.88 -8.27
CA GLN A 45 5.23 -1.43 -8.39
C GLN A 45 4.25 -1.06 -9.51
N THR A 46 3.17 -0.38 -9.15
CA THR A 46 2.18 0.14 -10.09
C THR A 46 2.44 1.60 -10.39
N SER A 47 2.27 2.00 -11.64
CA SER A 47 2.38 3.39 -12.10
C SER A 47 1.24 3.71 -13.06
N GLY A 48 1.10 4.98 -13.42
CA GLY A 48 0.06 5.48 -14.30
C GLY A 48 -0.88 6.46 -13.61
N ASP A 49 -1.83 6.96 -14.38
CA ASP A 49 -2.78 7.97 -13.94
C ASP A 49 -3.88 7.39 -13.06
N SER A 50 -4.53 8.28 -12.29
CA SER A 50 -5.66 7.89 -11.45
C SER A 50 -6.87 7.54 -12.33
N VAL A 51 -7.24 6.26 -12.34
CA VAL A 51 -8.45 5.77 -13.01
C VAL A 51 -9.68 6.55 -12.55
N ARG A 52 -9.80 6.81 -11.24
CA ARG A 52 -10.91 7.59 -10.66
C ARG A 52 -10.98 9.00 -11.24
N LEU A 53 -9.83 9.64 -11.48
CA LEU A 53 -9.78 10.97 -12.08
C LEU A 53 -10.21 10.91 -13.56
N SER A 54 -9.70 9.95 -14.32
CA SER A 54 -10.07 9.75 -15.73
C SER A 54 -11.58 9.51 -15.89
N GLU A 55 -12.16 8.66 -15.04
CA GLU A 55 -13.61 8.39 -15.02
C GLU A 55 -14.42 9.64 -14.67
N ALA A 56 -13.99 10.40 -13.66
CA ALA A 56 -14.66 11.64 -13.26
C ALA A 56 -14.64 12.70 -14.37
N LEU A 57 -13.51 12.86 -15.06
CA LEU A 57 -13.39 13.76 -16.22
C LEU A 57 -14.26 13.30 -17.41
N ALA A 58 -14.49 12.00 -17.54
CA ALA A 58 -15.43 11.43 -18.51
C ALA A 58 -16.90 11.53 -18.06
N GLY A 59 -17.18 12.15 -16.90
CA GLY A 59 -18.53 12.31 -16.36
C GLY A 59 -19.09 11.05 -15.69
N GLN A 60 -18.28 10.03 -15.46
CA GLN A 60 -18.69 8.80 -14.78
C GLN A 60 -18.55 8.96 -13.26
N GLY A 61 -19.57 8.55 -12.51
CA GLY A 61 -19.54 8.54 -11.03
C GLY A 61 -19.56 9.91 -10.35
N VAL A 62 -19.68 11.01 -11.09
CA VAL A 62 -19.77 12.37 -10.53
C VAL A 62 -21.21 12.68 -10.09
N LYS A 63 -21.37 13.18 -8.87
CA LYS A 63 -22.64 13.75 -8.39
C LYS A 63 -22.58 15.28 -8.55
N PRO A 64 -23.56 15.92 -9.21
CA PRO A 64 -23.61 17.37 -9.27
C PRO A 64 -23.72 17.95 -7.86
N LEU A 65 -23.02 19.05 -7.60
CA LEU A 65 -23.25 19.84 -6.40
C LEU A 65 -24.62 20.54 -6.58
N SER A 66 -25.61 20.15 -5.78
CA SER A 66 -26.95 20.76 -5.76
C SER A 66 -27.00 22.02 -4.90
#